data_AF-A0A4R9JV01-F1
#
_entry.id   AF-A0A4R9JV01-F1
#
_cell.length_a   1.000
_cell.length_b   1.000
_cell.length_c   1.000
_cell.angle_alpha   90.00
_cell.angle_beta   90.00
_cell.angle_gamma   90.00
#
_symmetry.space_group_name_H-M   'P 1'
#
loop_
_entity.id
_entity.type
_entity.pdbx_description
1 polymer ?
#
loop_
_entity_poly.entity_id
_entity_poly.type
_entity_poly.pdbx_seq_one_letter_code
_entity_poly.pdbx_strand_id
1 'polypeptide(L)'
;MVSESLKKVDSAVLLWKSLVRQPEFQAGALRLNQDITLRTFKNQNYRYLDSERFEFIVAMKELLKPVASLENEKIEYLIFRIYECYHKELAYSAGIDSRFSIDIVFQFIEFLCADGKKEDIEKVLQKETSLDKKEVESIISHIKAFNKLGAYFSKSSSLKKTIENGEQILSAIASAYPDITWLALESMFYLLVAQYALATKYSCESLLRGWMNEYGFDENQYVVVANFFPPGTSLLDFRGNYTNAIRSLHGMSASTRPEYDLLLLRSIGNYFSSWIVKVAHQMESDLQVA
;
A
#
# COMPACT_ATOMS: atom_id res chain seq x y z
N MET A 1 -14.41 -11.57 10.42
CA MET A 1 -13.69 -11.26 9.16
C MET A 1 -14.40 -10.09 8.52
N VAL A 2 -13.72 -8.97 8.31
CA VAL A 2 -14.27 -7.84 7.54
C VAL A 2 -14.29 -8.31 6.09
N SER A 3 -15.47 -8.37 5.46
CA SER A 3 -15.54 -8.65 4.02
C SER A 3 -14.94 -7.44 3.31
N GLU A 4 -13.79 -7.63 2.66
CA GLU A 4 -13.17 -6.59 1.86
C GLU A 4 -14.18 -6.08 0.82
N SER A 5 -14.43 -4.77 0.85
CA SER A 5 -15.19 -4.08 -0.19
C SER A 5 -14.43 -4.25 -1.50
N LEU A 6 -14.90 -5.15 -2.36
CA LEU A 6 -14.29 -5.42 -3.66
C LEU A 6 -14.57 -4.25 -4.60
N LYS A 7 -13.73 -3.20 -4.58
CA LYS A 7 -13.73 -2.17 -5.62
C LYS A 7 -13.47 -2.85 -6.97
N LYS A 8 -14.53 -3.09 -7.75
CA LYS A 8 -14.39 -3.54 -9.14
C LYS A 8 -13.95 -2.34 -9.96
N VAL A 9 -12.63 -2.18 -10.13
CA VAL A 9 -12.08 -1.08 -10.90
C VAL A 9 -12.31 -1.34 -12.39
N ASP A 10 -12.76 -0.30 -13.09
CA ASP A 10 -12.98 -0.31 -14.53
C ASP A 10 -11.67 -0.66 -15.29
N SER A 11 -11.70 -1.71 -16.11
CA SER A 11 -10.52 -2.18 -16.86
C SER A 11 -9.93 -1.09 -17.75
N ALA A 12 -10.74 -0.19 -18.31
CA ALA A 12 -10.23 0.93 -19.09
C ALA A 12 -9.40 1.90 -18.24
N VAL A 13 -9.79 2.08 -16.98
CA VAL A 13 -9.04 2.91 -16.01
C VAL A 13 -7.73 2.22 -15.62
N LEU A 14 -7.73 0.90 -15.46
CA LEU A 14 -6.49 0.14 -15.20
C LEU A 14 -5.52 0.21 -16.39
N LEU A 15 -6.01 0.12 -17.62
CA LEU A 15 -5.18 0.30 -18.80
C LEU A 15 -4.61 1.71 -18.88
N TRP A 16 -5.43 2.73 -18.61
CA TRP A 16 -4.95 4.12 -18.53
C TRP A 16 -3.85 4.28 -17.47
N LYS A 17 -4.05 3.74 -16.26
CA LYS A 17 -3.05 3.74 -15.18
C LYS A 17 -1.75 3.05 -15.57
N SER A 18 -1.86 1.94 -16.30
CA SER A 18 -0.72 1.19 -16.86
C SER A 18 0.05 1.98 -17.92
N LEU A 19 -0.62 2.89 -18.61
CA LEU A 19 -0.02 3.81 -19.58
C LEU A 19 0.66 5.00 -18.88
N VAL A 20 -0.03 5.72 -18.00
CA VAL A 20 0.50 6.94 -17.38
C VAL A 20 1.66 6.69 -16.44
N ARG A 21 1.77 5.48 -15.87
CA ARG A 21 2.90 5.12 -15.00
C ARG A 21 4.24 5.01 -15.74
N GLN A 22 4.23 4.88 -17.07
CA GLN A 22 5.45 4.66 -17.84
C GLN A 22 6.33 5.93 -17.81
N PRO A 23 7.66 5.79 -17.67
CA PRO A 23 8.57 6.94 -17.62
C PRO A 23 8.43 7.87 -18.84
N GLU A 24 8.14 7.30 -20.01
CA GLU A 24 7.94 8.04 -21.27
C GLU A 24 6.73 8.98 -21.20
N PHE A 25 5.66 8.57 -20.52
CA PHE A 25 4.50 9.41 -20.32
C PHE A 25 4.83 10.56 -19.36
N GLN A 26 5.52 10.27 -18.26
CA GLN A 26 5.97 11.27 -17.28
C GLN A 26 6.95 12.29 -17.88
N ALA A 27 7.80 11.85 -18.81
CA ALA A 27 8.72 12.72 -19.55
C ALA A 27 8.02 13.55 -20.64
N GLY A 28 6.72 13.36 -20.87
CA GLY A 28 5.94 14.08 -21.87
C GLY A 28 6.21 13.62 -23.32
N ALA A 29 6.81 12.43 -23.50
CA ALA A 29 7.05 11.85 -24.82
C ALA A 29 5.77 11.32 -25.50
N LEU A 30 4.67 11.26 -24.73
CA LEU A 30 3.32 10.91 -25.16
C LEU A 30 2.37 11.96 -24.59
N ARG A 31 1.43 12.45 -25.39
CA ARG A 31 0.37 13.36 -24.91
C ARG A 31 -0.98 12.80 -25.30
N LEU A 32 -1.67 12.23 -24.33
CA LEU A 32 -3.03 11.71 -24.47
C LEU A 32 -3.98 12.47 -23.55
N ASN A 33 -5.17 12.74 -24.05
CA ASN A 33 -6.25 13.27 -23.21
C ASN A 33 -6.95 12.09 -22.52
N GLN A 34 -6.97 12.10 -21.19
CA GLN A 34 -7.52 11.01 -20.37
C GLN A 34 -8.96 10.64 -20.75
N ASP A 35 -9.86 11.62 -20.82
CA ASP A 35 -11.29 11.36 -21.05
C ASP A 35 -11.55 10.75 -22.43
N ILE A 36 -10.87 11.26 -23.45
CA ILE A 36 -10.97 10.75 -24.82
C ILE A 36 -10.39 9.34 -24.89
N THR A 37 -9.21 9.12 -24.29
CA THR A 37 -8.55 7.81 -24.30
C THR A 37 -9.36 6.76 -23.56
N LEU A 38 -9.90 7.07 -22.37
CA LEU A 38 -10.77 6.18 -21.62
C LEU A 38 -12.05 5.83 -22.41
N ARG A 39 -12.66 6.81 -23.09
CA ARG A 39 -13.81 6.56 -23.96
C ARG A 39 -13.46 5.65 -25.13
N THR A 40 -12.29 5.83 -25.75
CA THR A 40 -11.79 4.96 -26.82
C THR A 40 -11.62 3.52 -26.33
N PHE A 41 -10.98 3.32 -25.18
CA PHE A 41 -10.80 1.99 -24.58
C PHE A 41 -12.15 1.30 -24.32
N LYS A 42 -13.13 2.03 -23.77
CA LYS A 42 -14.48 1.49 -23.52
C LYS A 42 -15.24 1.15 -24.81
N ASN A 43 -15.18 2.03 -25.80
CA ASN A 43 -15.92 1.85 -27.06
C ASN A 43 -15.31 0.78 -27.96
N GLN A 44 -14.00 0.53 -27.84
CA GLN A 44 -13.28 -0.49 -28.61
C GLN A 44 -12.72 -1.57 -27.67
N ASN A 45 -13.54 -2.03 -26.72
CA ASN A 45 -13.15 -2.95 -25.66
C ASN A 45 -12.35 -4.16 -26.20
N TYR A 46 -12.88 -4.85 -27.22
CA TYR A 46 -12.23 -6.03 -27.81
C TYR A 46 -10.80 -5.78 -28.34
N ARG A 47 -10.47 -4.53 -28.72
CA ARG A 47 -9.15 -4.18 -29.26
C ARG A 47 -8.11 -3.81 -28.20
N TYR A 48 -8.56 -3.39 -27.01
CA TYR A 48 -7.67 -2.79 -26.02
C TYR A 48 -7.73 -3.47 -24.66
N LEU A 49 -8.87 -4.04 -24.26
CA LEU A 49 -9.07 -4.58 -22.91
C LEU A 49 -9.16 -6.10 -22.91
N ASP A 50 -9.79 -6.69 -23.94
CA ASP A 50 -10.02 -8.15 -24.06
C ASP A 50 -9.15 -8.81 -25.15
N SER A 51 -8.36 -8.03 -25.88
CA SER A 51 -7.50 -8.50 -26.98
C SER A 51 -6.33 -9.35 -26.48
N GLU A 52 -5.93 -10.36 -27.26
CA GLU A 52 -4.64 -11.01 -27.08
C GLU A 52 -3.47 -10.05 -27.41
N ARG A 53 -2.27 -10.45 -26.99
CA ARG A 53 -1.07 -9.59 -27.02
C ARG A 53 -0.79 -8.99 -28.38
N PHE A 54 -0.97 -9.75 -29.47
CA PHE A 54 -0.63 -9.27 -30.81
C PHE A 54 -1.60 -8.16 -31.27
N GLU A 55 -2.90 -8.42 -31.15
CA GLU A 55 -3.98 -7.50 -31.49
C GLU A 55 -3.89 -6.22 -30.65
N PHE A 56 -3.59 -6.36 -29.36
CA PHE A 56 -3.33 -5.24 -28.46
C PHE A 56 -2.17 -4.37 -28.96
N ILE A 57 -1.04 -4.99 -29.33
CA ILE A 57 0.14 -4.26 -29.79
C ILE A 57 -0.17 -3.47 -31.06
N VAL A 58 -0.88 -4.07 -32.01
CA VAL A 58 -1.29 -3.41 -33.26
C VAL A 58 -2.19 -2.21 -32.95
N ALA A 59 -3.24 -2.39 -32.15
CA ALA A 59 -4.17 -1.32 -31.78
C ALA A 59 -3.47 -0.19 -31.01
N MET A 60 -2.60 -0.52 -30.06
CA MET A 60 -1.84 0.48 -29.31
C MET A 60 -0.81 1.22 -30.17
N LYS A 61 -0.23 0.57 -31.18
CA LYS A 61 0.68 1.23 -32.13
C LYS A 61 -0.07 2.25 -32.98
N GLU A 62 -1.28 1.94 -33.43
CA GLU A 62 -2.16 2.90 -34.12
C GLU A 62 -2.52 4.10 -33.23
N LEU A 63 -2.78 3.86 -31.94
CA LEU A 63 -3.14 4.90 -30.98
C LEU A 63 -1.94 5.80 -30.61
N LEU A 64 -0.77 5.22 -30.34
CA LEU A 64 0.37 5.95 -29.78
C LEU A 64 1.26 6.60 -30.83
N LYS A 65 1.47 5.97 -32.00
CA LYS A 65 2.40 6.48 -33.02
C LYS A 65 2.08 7.91 -33.48
N PRO A 66 0.82 8.34 -33.64
CA PRO A 66 0.50 9.72 -34.03
C PRO A 66 0.82 10.77 -32.96
N VAL A 67 0.91 10.37 -31.68
CA VAL A 67 1.04 11.28 -30.52
C VAL A 67 2.37 11.12 -29.78
N ALA A 68 3.22 10.19 -30.22
CA ALA A 68 4.50 9.88 -29.63
C ALA A 68 5.63 10.63 -30.35
N SER A 69 6.56 11.20 -29.58
CA SER A 69 7.83 11.72 -30.10
C SER A 69 8.96 10.68 -30.07
N LEU A 70 8.60 9.39 -30.03
CA LEU A 70 9.53 8.27 -29.85
C LEU A 70 9.80 7.55 -31.17
N GLU A 71 10.99 6.94 -31.29
CA GLU A 71 11.32 6.04 -32.40
C GLU A 71 10.44 4.78 -32.36
N ASN A 72 10.19 4.16 -33.52
CA ASN A 72 9.29 3.00 -33.63
C ASN A 72 9.67 1.85 -32.66
N GLU A 73 10.96 1.53 -32.54
CA GLU A 73 11.44 0.46 -31.66
C GLU A 73 11.13 0.74 -30.18
N LYS A 74 11.28 2.01 -29.76
CA LYS A 74 10.97 2.44 -28.38
C LYS A 74 9.46 2.42 -28.11
N ILE A 75 8.64 2.74 -29.11
CA ILE A 75 7.18 2.64 -29.01
C ILE A 75 6.74 1.19 -28.81
N GLU A 76 7.30 0.25 -29.56
CA GLU A 76 6.94 -1.18 -29.41
C GLU A 76 7.32 -1.73 -28.04
N TYR A 77 8.52 -1.40 -27.55
CA TYR A 77 8.94 -1.79 -26.20
C TYR A 77 8.05 -1.17 -25.10
N LEU A 78 7.66 0.09 -25.27
CA LEU A 78 6.72 0.76 -24.39
C LEU A 78 5.37 0.03 -24.36
N ILE A 79 4.79 -0.28 -25.53
CA ILE A 79 3.50 -0.97 -25.62
C ILE A 79 3.55 -2.33 -24.92
N PHE A 80 4.66 -3.06 -25.09
CA PHE A 80 4.85 -4.33 -24.37
C PHE A 80 4.82 -4.15 -22.85
N ARG A 81 5.51 -3.15 -22.30
CA ARG A 81 5.46 -2.88 -20.86
C ARG A 81 4.07 -2.45 -20.38
N ILE A 82 3.33 -1.68 -21.18
CA ILE A 82 1.96 -1.30 -20.85
C ILE A 82 1.07 -2.54 -20.77
N TYR A 83 1.19 -3.46 -21.73
CA TYR A 83 0.46 -4.73 -21.74
C TYR A 83 0.74 -5.55 -20.48
N GLU A 84 2.02 -5.79 -20.17
CA GLU A 84 2.43 -6.55 -18.98
C GLU A 84 1.93 -5.90 -17.68
N CYS A 85 2.01 -4.57 -17.56
CA CYS A 85 1.47 -3.86 -16.41
C CYS A 85 -0.05 -4.03 -16.30
N TYR A 86 -0.77 -3.85 -17.40
CA TYR A 86 -2.23 -3.97 -17.43
C TYR A 86 -2.69 -5.36 -17.02
N HIS A 87 -2.06 -6.42 -17.53
CA HIS A 87 -2.39 -7.78 -17.14
C HIS A 87 -2.03 -8.09 -15.67
N LYS A 88 -0.96 -7.50 -15.13
CA LYS A 88 -0.69 -7.55 -13.68
C LYS A 88 -1.80 -6.87 -12.86
N GLU A 89 -2.30 -5.72 -13.30
CA GLU A 89 -3.44 -5.06 -12.64
C GLU A 89 -4.69 -5.93 -12.66
N LEU A 90 -5.02 -6.55 -13.81
CA LEU A 90 -6.17 -7.44 -13.95
C LEU A 90 -6.04 -8.67 -13.02
N ALA A 91 -4.86 -9.29 -12.99
CA ALA A 91 -4.59 -10.43 -12.12
C ALA A 91 -4.73 -10.06 -10.64
N TYR A 92 -4.20 -8.90 -10.23
CA TYR A 92 -4.34 -8.39 -8.87
C TYR A 92 -5.79 -8.01 -8.52
N SER A 93 -6.54 -7.46 -9.48
CA SER A 93 -7.96 -7.16 -9.29
C SER A 93 -8.80 -8.43 -9.11
N ALA A 94 -8.45 -9.52 -9.80
CA ALA A 94 -9.14 -10.80 -9.74
C ALA A 94 -8.76 -11.65 -8.51
N GLY A 95 -7.51 -11.53 -8.03
CA GLY A 95 -7.02 -12.20 -6.83
C GLY A 95 -7.47 -11.48 -5.55
N ILE A 96 -8.24 -12.15 -4.71
CA ILE A 96 -8.53 -11.68 -3.35
C ILE A 96 -7.33 -11.97 -2.43
N ASP A 97 -6.66 -13.10 -2.64
CA ASP A 97 -5.59 -13.60 -1.77
C ASP A 97 -4.22 -12.92 -1.98
N SER A 98 -4.06 -12.12 -3.04
CA SER A 98 -2.80 -11.46 -3.40
C SER A 98 -2.70 -10.00 -2.94
N ARG A 99 -3.71 -9.51 -2.21
CA ARG A 99 -3.81 -8.10 -1.83
C ARG A 99 -2.99 -7.78 -0.58
N PHE A 100 -2.25 -6.69 -0.63
CA PHE A 100 -1.42 -6.24 0.48
C PHE A 100 -2.28 -5.79 1.67
N SER A 101 -2.33 -6.58 2.74
CA SER A 101 -2.98 -6.20 4.01
C SER A 101 -2.04 -5.36 4.89
N ILE A 102 -2.56 -4.33 5.59
CA ILE A 102 -1.82 -3.60 6.63
C ILE A 102 -1.29 -4.52 7.71
N ASP A 103 -1.96 -5.65 7.99
CA ASP A 103 -1.55 -6.57 9.05
C ASP A 103 -0.10 -7.04 8.82
N ILE A 104 0.34 -7.08 7.56
CA ILE A 104 1.72 -7.32 7.14
C ILE A 104 2.65 -6.24 7.71
N VAL A 105 2.29 -4.96 7.74
CA VAL A 105 3.20 -3.88 8.18
C VAL A 105 3.57 -4.01 9.66
N PHE A 106 2.62 -4.30 10.56
CA PHE A 106 2.92 -4.43 11.99
C PHE A 106 3.53 -5.78 12.35
N GLN A 107 3.09 -6.86 11.70
CA GLN A 107 3.74 -8.18 11.82
C GLN A 107 5.19 -8.13 11.30
N PHE A 108 5.45 -7.39 10.22
CA PHE A 108 6.80 -7.15 9.72
C PHE A 108 7.61 -6.21 10.59
N ILE A 109 7.00 -5.18 11.20
CA ILE A 109 7.72 -4.34 12.18
C ILE A 109 8.16 -5.18 13.36
N GLU A 110 7.29 -6.04 13.88
CA GLU A 110 7.64 -6.94 14.96
C GLU A 110 8.77 -7.89 14.56
N PHE A 111 8.64 -8.52 13.40
CA PHE A 111 9.65 -9.37 12.78
C PHE A 111 11.00 -8.67 12.65
N LEU A 112 11.03 -7.47 12.05
CA LEU A 112 12.23 -6.65 11.86
C LEU A 112 12.82 -6.14 13.18
N CYS A 113 12.08 -6.20 14.27
CA CYS A 113 12.54 -5.84 15.60
C CYS A 113 12.89 -7.05 16.48
N ALA A 114 12.64 -8.28 16.01
CA ALA A 114 13.00 -9.53 16.68
C ALA A 114 14.49 -9.83 16.57
N ASP A 115 15.10 -9.51 15.43
CA ASP A 115 16.52 -9.75 15.20
C ASP A 115 17.36 -8.47 15.26
N GLY A 116 18.43 -8.54 16.06
CA GLY A 116 19.30 -7.42 16.40
C GLY A 116 19.95 -6.75 15.19
N LYS A 117 20.39 -5.51 15.40
CA LYS A 117 21.09 -4.65 14.42
C LYS A 117 22.25 -5.38 13.74
N LYS A 118 22.04 -5.99 12.57
CA LYS A 118 23.01 -6.19 11.46
C LYS A 118 22.59 -7.19 10.38
N GLU A 119 21.44 -7.86 10.46
CA GLU A 119 21.04 -8.77 9.37
C GLU A 119 20.33 -8.02 8.23
N ASP A 120 20.65 -8.42 7.00
CA ASP A 120 19.99 -7.96 5.79
C ASP A 120 18.54 -8.43 5.83
N ILE A 121 17.58 -7.52 5.67
CA ILE A 121 16.13 -7.80 5.74
C ILE A 121 15.75 -8.96 4.82
N GLU A 122 16.41 -9.06 3.66
CA GLU A 122 16.21 -10.16 2.72
C GLU A 122 16.58 -11.52 3.33
N LYS A 123 17.70 -11.59 4.05
CA LYS A 123 18.19 -12.81 4.69
C LYS A 123 17.35 -13.23 5.88
N VAL A 124 16.87 -12.27 6.67
CA VAL A 124 15.98 -12.55 7.81
C VAL A 124 14.67 -13.15 7.29
N LEU A 125 14.07 -12.50 6.29
CA LEU A 125 12.81 -12.99 5.69
C LEU A 125 12.94 -14.38 5.09
N GLN A 126 14.02 -14.66 4.35
CA GLN A 126 14.25 -16.00 3.77
C GLN A 126 14.49 -17.10 4.82
N LYS A 127 15.03 -16.74 5.99
CA LYS A 127 15.37 -17.71 7.04
C LYS A 127 14.17 -18.10 7.90
N GLU A 128 13.33 -17.12 8.20
CA GLU A 128 12.24 -17.27 9.17
C GLU A 128 10.87 -17.49 8.49
N THR A 129 10.81 -17.34 7.17
CA THR A 129 9.61 -17.64 6.39
C THR A 129 9.90 -18.70 5.33
N SER A 130 8.88 -19.47 4.96
CA SER A 130 8.96 -20.40 3.83
C SER A 130 8.87 -19.70 2.46
N LEU A 131 9.04 -18.37 2.44
CA LEU A 131 8.90 -17.56 1.25
C LEU A 131 10.11 -17.72 0.34
N ASP A 132 9.85 -17.76 -0.96
CA ASP A 132 10.92 -17.77 -1.94
C ASP A 132 11.58 -16.38 -2.07
N LYS A 133 12.72 -16.34 -2.77
CA LYS A 133 13.47 -15.10 -2.97
C LYS A 133 12.64 -13.99 -3.65
N LYS A 134 11.77 -14.35 -4.60
CA LYS A 134 10.96 -13.38 -5.35
C LYS A 134 9.85 -12.80 -4.48
N GLU A 135 9.24 -13.61 -3.63
CA GLU A 135 8.24 -13.19 -2.65
C GLU A 135 8.85 -12.20 -1.65
N VAL A 136 10.05 -12.51 -1.15
CA VAL A 136 10.80 -11.62 -0.25
C VAL A 136 11.15 -10.28 -0.93
N GLU A 137 11.69 -10.31 -2.16
CA GLU A 137 11.98 -9.11 -2.94
C GLU A 137 10.71 -8.27 -3.20
N SER A 138 9.59 -8.93 -3.51
CA SER A 138 8.29 -8.28 -3.70
C SER A 138 7.86 -7.56 -2.43
N ILE A 139 7.89 -8.22 -1.27
CA ILE A 139 7.48 -7.60 0.00
C ILE A 139 8.37 -6.41 0.36
N ILE A 140 9.68 -6.53 0.19
CA ILE A 140 10.62 -5.42 0.42
C ILE A 140 10.28 -4.23 -0.49
N SER A 141 9.94 -4.49 -1.76
CA SER A 141 9.50 -3.45 -2.69
C SER A 141 8.23 -2.74 -2.20
N HIS A 142 7.23 -3.49 -1.74
CA HIS A 142 5.98 -2.95 -1.18
C HIS A 142 6.25 -2.10 0.08
N ILE A 143 7.12 -2.54 0.98
CA ILE A 143 7.52 -1.76 2.17
C ILE A 143 8.22 -0.45 1.77
N LYS A 144 9.13 -0.50 0.80
CA LYS A 144 9.83 0.69 0.30
C LYS A 144 8.86 1.68 -0.34
N ALA A 145 7.88 1.20 -1.10
CA ALA A 145 6.84 2.04 -1.69
C ALA A 145 5.92 2.65 -0.63
N PHE A 146 5.46 1.87 0.35
CA PHE A 146 4.65 2.34 1.47
C PHE A 146 5.36 3.44 2.29
N ASN A 147 6.64 3.23 2.61
CA ASN A 147 7.43 4.25 3.33
C ASN A 147 7.63 5.52 2.48
N LYS A 148 7.82 5.39 1.16
CA LYS A 148 7.92 6.54 0.27
C LYS A 148 6.60 7.30 0.17
N LEU A 149 5.45 6.62 0.17
CA LEU A 149 4.13 7.23 0.29
C LEU A 149 3.99 7.97 1.62
N GLY A 150 4.35 7.34 2.75
CA GLY A 150 4.28 7.95 4.08
C GLY A 150 5.10 9.25 4.20
N ALA A 151 6.20 9.38 3.46
CA ALA A 151 6.99 10.59 3.41
C ALA A 151 6.24 11.79 2.78
N TYR A 152 5.30 11.57 1.85
CA TYR A 152 4.44 12.63 1.33
C TYR A 152 3.46 13.14 2.38
N PHE A 153 2.89 12.25 3.17
CA PHE A 153 1.98 12.64 4.26
C PHE A 153 2.71 13.42 5.36
N SER A 154 3.93 13.01 5.70
CA SER A 154 4.74 13.67 6.73
C SER A 154 5.21 15.08 6.32
N LYS A 155 5.36 15.33 5.00
CA LYS A 155 5.77 16.63 4.45
C LYS A 155 4.60 17.57 4.18
N SER A 156 3.39 17.04 4.06
CA SER A 156 2.20 17.84 3.77
C SER A 156 1.63 18.45 5.03
N SER A 157 1.33 19.75 5.00
CA SER A 157 0.70 20.45 6.12
C SER A 157 -0.81 20.18 6.24
N SER A 158 -1.40 19.47 5.29
CA SER A 158 -2.85 19.24 5.25
C SER A 158 -3.18 17.91 4.57
N LEU A 159 -3.91 17.05 5.29
CA LEU A 159 -4.43 15.79 4.76
C LEU A 159 -5.30 16.01 3.50
N LYS A 160 -6.12 17.07 3.50
CA LYS A 160 -6.97 17.44 2.35
C LYS A 160 -6.15 17.67 1.09
N LYS A 161 -5.08 18.47 1.17
CA LYS A 161 -4.18 18.72 0.03
C LYS A 161 -3.47 17.44 -0.43
N THR A 162 -3.14 16.53 0.50
CA THR A 162 -2.55 15.24 0.14
C THR A 162 -3.52 14.38 -0.66
N ILE A 163 -4.81 14.35 -0.27
CA ILE A 163 -5.86 13.63 -1.00
C ILE A 163 -6.08 14.24 -2.38
N GLU A 164 -6.18 15.57 -2.47
CA GLU A 164 -6.34 16.29 -3.76
C GLU A 164 -5.19 16.00 -4.74
N ASN A 165 -3.97 15.82 -4.23
CA ASN A 165 -2.80 15.45 -5.02
C ASN A 165 -2.59 13.93 -5.15
N GLY A 166 -3.54 13.10 -4.70
CA GLY A 166 -3.39 11.65 -4.60
C GLY A 166 -2.97 10.98 -5.92
N GLU A 167 -3.62 11.32 -7.03
CA GLU A 167 -3.29 10.80 -8.37
C GLU A 167 -1.84 11.14 -8.79
N GLN A 168 -1.38 12.36 -8.51
CA GLN A 168 -0.01 12.78 -8.83
C GLN A 168 1.01 12.03 -7.98
N ILE A 169 0.73 11.86 -6.69
CA ILE A 169 1.57 11.11 -5.76
C ILE A 169 1.65 9.65 -6.20
N LEU A 170 0.51 9.01 -6.46
CA LEU A 170 0.42 7.62 -6.91
C LEU A 170 1.17 7.42 -8.23
N SER A 171 1.01 8.32 -9.19
CA SER A 171 1.73 8.30 -10.46
C SER A 171 3.25 8.32 -10.26
N ALA A 172 3.76 9.23 -9.42
CA ALA A 172 5.18 9.33 -9.12
C ALA A 172 5.74 8.08 -8.41
N ILE A 173 4.94 7.44 -7.54
CA ILE A 173 5.32 6.19 -6.87
C ILE A 173 5.26 5.01 -7.85
N ALA A 174 4.22 4.91 -8.67
CA ALA A 174 4.03 3.86 -9.65
C ALA A 174 5.14 3.83 -10.71
N SER A 175 5.67 5.00 -11.10
CA SER A 175 6.85 5.09 -11.97
C SER A 175 8.14 4.68 -11.26
N ALA A 176 8.26 4.94 -9.95
CA ALA A 176 9.45 4.56 -9.17
C ALA A 176 9.48 3.06 -8.79
N TYR A 177 8.31 2.42 -8.69
CA TYR A 177 8.15 1.00 -8.36
C TYR A 177 7.28 0.31 -9.42
N PRO A 178 7.82 0.04 -10.63
CA PRO A 178 7.05 -0.50 -11.75
C PRO A 178 6.46 -1.90 -11.49
N ASP A 179 7.04 -2.66 -10.56
CA ASP A 179 6.59 -4.02 -10.24
C ASP A 179 5.38 -4.07 -9.31
N ILE A 180 5.06 -2.97 -8.63
CA ILE A 180 3.89 -2.87 -7.76
C ILE A 180 2.70 -2.41 -8.59
N THR A 181 1.55 -3.06 -8.39
CA THR A 181 0.31 -2.68 -9.06
C THR A 181 -0.19 -1.33 -8.55
N TRP A 182 -0.81 -0.56 -9.42
CA TRP A 182 -1.45 0.70 -9.07
C TRP A 182 -2.52 0.48 -8.01
N LEU A 183 -3.28 -0.61 -8.10
CA LEU A 183 -4.27 -0.98 -7.10
C LEU A 183 -3.66 -1.16 -5.71
N ALA A 184 -2.50 -1.84 -5.59
CA ALA A 184 -1.81 -1.96 -4.32
C ALA A 184 -1.35 -0.59 -3.79
N LEU A 185 -0.85 0.29 -4.66
CA LEU A 185 -0.44 1.65 -4.28
C LEU A 185 -1.63 2.51 -3.83
N GLU A 186 -2.78 2.41 -4.49
CA GLU A 186 -4.02 3.06 -4.06
C GLU A 186 -4.44 2.60 -2.67
N SER A 187 -4.46 1.29 -2.43
CA SER A 187 -4.75 0.75 -1.10
C SER A 187 -3.76 1.31 -0.09
N MET A 188 -2.44 1.22 -0.31
CA MET A 188 -1.43 1.81 0.57
C MET A 188 -1.66 3.31 0.85
N PHE A 189 -2.08 4.07 -0.14
CA PHE A 189 -2.39 5.48 0.00
C PHE A 189 -3.60 5.71 0.91
N TYR A 190 -4.72 5.01 0.68
CA TYR A 190 -5.92 5.14 1.53
C TYR A 190 -5.71 4.63 2.95
N LEU A 191 -4.85 3.63 3.12
CA LEU A 191 -4.40 3.17 4.43
C LEU A 191 -3.67 4.28 5.21
N LEU A 192 -2.81 5.06 4.53
CA LEU A 192 -2.20 6.24 5.13
C LEU A 192 -3.21 7.37 5.36
N VAL A 193 -4.16 7.60 4.44
CA VAL A 193 -5.24 8.57 4.66
C VAL A 193 -6.04 8.22 5.91
N ALA A 194 -6.44 6.96 6.06
CA ALA A 194 -7.18 6.45 7.20
C ALA A 194 -6.38 6.62 8.50
N GLN A 195 -5.09 6.27 8.50
CA GLN A 195 -4.21 6.47 9.65
C GLN A 195 -4.15 7.95 10.08
N TYR A 196 -3.95 8.86 9.12
CA TYR A 196 -3.89 10.29 9.42
C TYR A 196 -5.25 10.84 9.86
N ALA A 197 -6.35 10.42 9.24
CA ALA A 197 -7.70 10.81 9.63
C ALA A 197 -8.03 10.34 11.06
N LEU A 198 -7.71 9.09 11.40
CA LEU A 198 -7.86 8.57 12.75
C LEU A 198 -7.05 9.37 13.75
N ALA A 199 -5.81 9.73 13.42
CA ALA A 199 -4.97 10.52 14.31
C ALA A 199 -5.48 11.94 14.60
N THR A 200 -6.32 12.51 13.72
CA THR A 200 -6.98 13.79 14.01
C THR A 200 -8.10 13.69 15.04
N LYS A 201 -8.69 12.49 15.20
CA LYS A 201 -9.85 12.24 16.07
C LYS A 201 -9.51 11.49 17.34
N TYR A 202 -8.45 10.69 17.32
CA TYR A 202 -8.08 9.77 18.38
C TYR A 202 -6.61 9.95 18.76
N SER A 203 -6.33 9.86 20.06
CA SER A 203 -4.97 9.71 20.59
C SER A 203 -4.65 8.22 20.80
N CYS A 204 -3.39 7.90 21.07
CA CYS A 204 -3.01 6.55 21.51
C CYS A 204 -3.78 6.13 22.77
N GLU A 205 -4.06 7.05 23.69
CA GLU A 205 -4.83 6.76 24.90
C GLU A 205 -6.27 6.33 24.57
N SER A 206 -6.94 7.03 23.65
CA SER A 206 -8.29 6.64 23.20
C SER A 206 -8.30 5.24 22.58
N LEU A 207 -7.28 4.93 21.77
CA LEU A 207 -7.11 3.61 21.17
C LEU A 207 -6.89 2.52 22.23
N LEU A 208 -6.00 2.76 23.21
CA LEU A 208 -5.71 1.79 24.27
C LEU A 208 -6.94 1.50 25.14
N ARG A 209 -7.74 2.52 25.47
CA ARG A 209 -9.01 2.32 26.19
C ARG A 209 -10.01 1.51 25.36
N GLY A 210 -10.09 1.76 24.05
CA GLY A 210 -10.93 0.98 23.13
C GLY A 210 -10.50 -0.49 23.06
N TRP A 211 -9.20 -0.73 22.90
CA TRP A 211 -8.59 -2.06 22.94
C TRP A 211 -8.90 -2.81 24.24
N MET A 212 -8.70 -2.15 25.39
CA MET A 212 -8.97 -2.73 26.71
C MET A 212 -10.42 -3.18 26.82
N ASN A 213 -11.37 -2.31 26.42
CA ASN A 213 -12.79 -2.62 26.47
C ASN A 213 -13.21 -3.72 25.49
N GLU A 214 -12.68 -3.72 24.27
CA GLU A 214 -13.09 -4.66 23.21
C GLU A 214 -12.57 -6.08 23.45
N TYR A 215 -11.34 -6.21 23.96
CA TYR A 215 -10.75 -7.52 24.27
C TYR A 215 -10.95 -7.97 25.73
N GLY A 216 -11.56 -7.13 26.58
CA GLY A 216 -11.84 -7.46 27.97
C GLY A 216 -10.59 -7.55 28.85
N PHE A 217 -9.58 -6.74 28.56
CA PHE A 217 -8.36 -6.64 29.37
C PHE A 217 -8.60 -5.78 30.62
N ASP A 218 -7.87 -6.07 31.69
CA ASP A 218 -7.93 -5.36 32.97
C ASP A 218 -6.99 -4.14 33.02
N GLU A 219 -7.14 -3.35 34.08
CA GLU A 219 -6.36 -2.13 34.28
C GLU A 219 -4.85 -2.42 34.43
N ASN A 220 -4.47 -3.60 34.94
CA ASN A 220 -3.05 -3.96 35.08
C ASN A 220 -2.41 -4.16 33.70
N GLN A 221 -3.11 -4.86 32.80
CA GLN A 221 -2.68 -5.06 31.41
C GLN A 221 -2.63 -3.73 30.65
N TYR A 222 -3.60 -2.84 30.89
CA TYR A 222 -3.57 -1.49 30.34
C TYR A 222 -2.33 -0.71 30.79
N VAL A 223 -2.03 -0.70 32.09
CA VAL A 223 -0.86 0.02 32.64
C VAL A 223 0.45 -0.49 32.02
N VAL A 224 0.60 -1.82 31.86
CA VAL A 224 1.77 -2.42 31.21
C VAL A 224 2.00 -1.83 29.83
N VAL A 225 0.95 -1.76 29.00
CA VAL A 225 1.11 -1.26 27.64
C VAL A 225 1.21 0.26 27.58
N ALA A 226 0.45 0.97 28.41
CA ALA A 226 0.48 2.44 28.48
C ALA A 226 1.89 2.99 28.78
N ASN A 227 2.73 2.22 29.49
CA ASN A 227 4.13 2.59 29.72
C ASN A 227 4.95 2.80 28.43
N PHE A 228 4.57 2.13 27.33
CA PHE A 228 5.22 2.28 26.03
C PHE A 228 4.66 3.44 25.19
N PHE A 229 3.54 4.02 25.60
CA PHE A 229 2.84 5.08 24.88
C PHE A 229 2.55 6.24 25.83
N PRO A 230 3.49 7.19 26.02
CA PRO A 230 3.35 8.29 26.96
C PRO A 230 2.02 9.06 26.79
N PRO A 231 1.45 9.62 27.87
CA PRO A 231 0.23 10.43 27.78
C PRO A 231 0.35 11.55 26.73
N GLY A 232 -0.68 11.73 25.92
CA GLY A 232 -0.67 12.72 24.83
C GLY A 232 0.03 12.27 23.54
N THR A 233 0.53 11.03 23.46
CA THR A 233 1.09 10.47 22.21
C THR A 233 0.04 10.51 21.09
N SER A 234 0.41 11.12 19.96
CA SER A 234 -0.40 11.10 18.75
C SER A 234 -0.47 9.70 18.17
N LEU A 235 -1.61 9.35 17.58
CA LEU A 235 -1.76 8.07 16.88
C LEU A 235 -0.83 7.93 15.67
N LEU A 236 -0.29 9.04 15.13
CA LEU A 236 0.76 9.00 14.11
C LEU A 236 2.07 8.43 14.66
N ASP A 237 2.37 8.69 15.93
CA ASP A 237 3.59 8.24 16.59
C ASP A 237 3.48 6.79 17.10
N PHE A 238 2.28 6.22 17.06
CA PHE A 238 2.01 4.85 17.50
C PHE A 238 2.98 3.85 16.86
N ARG A 239 3.18 3.91 15.53
CA ARG A 239 4.09 2.99 14.82
C ARG A 239 5.52 3.08 15.34
N GLY A 240 6.03 4.29 15.59
CA GLY A 240 7.38 4.52 16.09
C GLY A 240 7.54 4.01 17.52
N ASN A 241 6.59 4.34 18.39
CA ASN A 241 6.59 3.90 19.79
C ASN A 241 6.40 2.39 19.92
N TYR A 242 5.51 1.80 19.13
CA TYR A 242 5.35 0.35 19.02
C TYR A 242 6.66 -0.34 18.61
N THR A 243 7.32 0.16 17.56
CA THR A 243 8.63 -0.33 17.11
C THR A 243 9.67 -0.29 18.24
N ASN A 244 9.72 0.82 18.97
CA ASN A 244 10.66 1.01 20.09
C ASN A 244 10.33 0.09 21.28
N ALA A 245 9.04 -0.15 21.55
CA ALA A 245 8.57 -1.07 22.59
C ALA A 245 9.01 -2.51 22.30
N ILE A 246 8.76 -2.98 21.07
CA ILE A 246 9.17 -4.33 20.64
C ILE A 246 10.69 -4.50 20.74
N ARG A 247 11.47 -3.51 20.26
CA ARG A 247 12.94 -3.55 20.37
C ARG A 247 13.42 -3.60 21.81
N SER A 248 12.79 -2.84 22.69
CA SER A 248 13.14 -2.80 24.12
C SER A 248 12.91 -4.16 24.77
N LEU A 249 11.78 -4.81 24.49
CA LEU A 249 11.45 -6.13 25.03
C LEU A 249 12.33 -7.25 24.45
N HIS A 250 12.64 -7.20 23.15
CA HIS A 250 13.55 -8.17 22.55
C HIS A 250 15.01 -7.99 22.99
N GLY A 251 15.42 -6.76 23.33
CA GLY A 251 16.74 -6.47 23.89
C GLY A 251 16.97 -7.02 25.32
N MET A 252 15.92 -7.48 26.00
CA MET A 252 16.02 -8.15 27.30
C MET A 252 16.52 -9.59 27.16
N SER A 253 17.23 -10.10 28.17
CA SER A 253 17.66 -11.49 28.20
C SER A 253 16.46 -12.43 28.18
N ALA A 254 16.57 -13.60 27.54
CA ALA A 254 15.46 -14.56 27.48
C ALA A 254 14.91 -14.96 28.86
N SER A 255 15.75 -14.92 29.91
CA SER A 255 15.37 -15.17 31.30
C SER A 255 14.55 -14.05 31.96
N THR A 256 14.52 -12.85 31.37
CA THR A 256 13.84 -11.66 31.91
C THR A 256 12.80 -11.09 30.95
N ARG A 257 12.69 -11.63 29.74
CA ARG A 257 11.76 -11.17 28.71
C ARG A 257 10.32 -11.51 29.12
N PRO A 258 9.45 -10.51 29.32
CA PRO A 258 8.06 -10.77 29.62
C PRO A 258 7.33 -11.13 28.32
N GLU A 259 7.19 -12.44 28.05
CA GLU A 259 6.45 -12.95 26.86
C GLU A 259 5.00 -12.44 26.81
N TYR A 260 4.42 -12.21 27.98
CA TYR A 260 3.08 -11.67 28.13
C TYR A 260 2.98 -10.23 27.59
N ASP A 261 3.98 -9.37 27.82
CA ASP A 261 3.98 -8.00 27.32
C ASP A 261 4.09 -7.95 25.80
N LEU A 262 4.86 -8.88 25.20
CA LEU A 262 4.92 -9.05 23.75
C LEU A 262 3.57 -9.47 23.17
N LEU A 263 2.85 -10.39 23.83
CA LEU A 263 1.50 -10.77 23.43
C LEU A 263 0.53 -9.59 23.49
N LEU A 264 0.59 -8.79 24.55
CA LEU A 264 -0.25 -7.60 24.70
C LEU A 264 0.04 -6.58 23.59
N LEU A 265 1.31 -6.29 23.31
CA LEU A 265 1.69 -5.42 22.20
C LEU A 265 1.16 -5.94 20.85
N ARG A 266 1.37 -7.21 20.54
CA ARG A 266 0.81 -7.86 19.33
C ARG A 266 -0.69 -7.62 19.18
N SER A 267 -1.44 -7.81 20.26
CA SER A 267 -2.89 -7.65 20.25
C SER A 267 -3.30 -6.20 19.93
N ILE A 268 -2.56 -5.21 20.42
CA ILE A 268 -2.82 -3.78 20.14
C ILE A 268 -2.41 -3.43 18.71
N GLY A 269 -1.29 -3.97 18.22
CA GLY A 269 -0.90 -3.83 16.82
C GLY A 269 -2.02 -4.32 15.88
N ASN A 270 -2.58 -5.50 16.16
CA ASN A 270 -3.71 -6.06 15.41
C ASN A 270 -4.98 -5.18 15.55
N TYR A 271 -5.27 -4.73 16.77
CA TYR A 271 -6.42 -3.87 17.03
C TYR A 271 -6.38 -2.60 16.18
N PHE A 272 -5.26 -1.88 16.23
CA PHE A 272 -5.10 -0.63 15.52
C PHE A 272 -5.11 -0.83 14.00
N SER A 273 -4.43 -1.87 13.52
CA SER A 273 -4.42 -2.24 12.10
C SER A 273 -5.84 -2.48 11.61
N SER A 274 -6.65 -3.22 12.39
CA SER A 274 -8.05 -3.48 12.05
C SER A 274 -8.89 -2.20 11.92
N TRP A 275 -8.62 -1.20 12.76
CA TRP A 275 -9.29 0.10 12.68
C TRP A 275 -8.90 0.89 11.44
N ILE A 276 -7.60 0.94 11.13
CA ILE A 276 -7.11 1.61 9.91
C ILE A 276 -7.72 0.95 8.68
N VAL A 277 -7.72 -0.39 8.61
CA VAL A 277 -8.31 -1.15 7.50
C VAL A 277 -9.81 -0.88 7.38
N LYS A 278 -10.56 -0.92 8.48
CA LYS A 278 -12.00 -0.61 8.49
C LYS A 278 -12.29 0.79 7.94
N VAL A 279 -11.54 1.81 8.38
CA VAL A 279 -11.71 3.20 7.93
C VAL A 279 -11.28 3.36 6.48
N ALA A 280 -10.17 2.75 6.06
CA ALA A 280 -9.72 2.80 4.68
C ALA A 280 -10.76 2.20 3.72
N HIS A 281 -11.36 1.07 4.08
CA HIS A 281 -12.43 0.47 3.28
C HIS A 281 -13.70 1.32 3.22
N GLN A 282 -14.06 2.01 4.32
CA GLN A 282 -15.18 2.95 4.30
C GLN A 282 -14.91 4.11 3.34
N MET A 283 -13.68 4.63 3.32
CA MET A 283 -13.28 5.68 2.38
C MET A 283 -13.33 5.19 0.92
N GLU A 284 -12.94 3.94 0.68
CA GLU A 284 -13.04 3.31 -0.64
C GLU A 284 -14.50 3.09 -1.09
N SER A 285 -15.44 2.87 -0.15
CA SER A 285 -16.87 2.70 -0.46
C SER A 285 -17.62 4.02 -0.65
N ASP A 286 -17.30 5.07 0.13
CA ASP A 286 -18.02 6.35 0.04
C ASP A 286 -17.74 7.09 -1.28
N LEU A 287 -16.56 6.85 -1.89
CA LEU A 287 -16.23 7.29 -3.25
C LEU A 287 -17.04 6.57 -4.35
N GLN A 288 -17.85 5.56 -4.03
CA GLN A 288 -18.70 4.85 -5.00
C GLN A 288 -20.07 5.50 -5.18
N VAL A 289 -20.50 6.35 -4.24
CA VAL A 289 -21.85 6.93 -4.19
C VAL A 289 -21.86 8.41 -4.62
N ALA A 290 -20.68 9.03 -4.73
CA ALA A 290 -20.48 10.40 -5.21
C ALA A 290 -20.15 10.43 -6.71
#